data_AF-Q5YN35-F1
#
_entry.id   AF-Q5YN35-F1
#
_cell.length_a   1.000
_cell.length_b   1.000
_cell.length_c   1.000
_cell.angle_alpha   90.00
_cell.angle_beta   90.00
_cell.angle_gamma   90.00
#
_symmetry.space_group_name_H-M   'P 1'
#
loop_
_entity.id
_entity.type
_entity.pdbx_description
1 polymer ?
#
loop_
_entity_poly.entity_id
_entity_poly.type
_entity_poly.pdbx_seq_one_letter_code
_entity_poly.pdbx_strand_id
1 'polypeptide(L)'
;MSSAPSGALRAADSDRADVCGMLDAALADGQLTAAEHATRTSAAMRAVTFADLETLIADLQLPEALVDTPVVRADLRRPHRLRMPLAIVAGAAALGAVVGLAVGCAGGGAETAAEAGRPAFTTPNGLARFIADYRAHFGDTSVDEVTLHPEHVSIVRRAADNPAQEDRWDYDGEFDHSVTTSRDPDDPTIDLAALDLPAIAAVLAGSTRTVGVPEGAVTHLGIGPSEHAGIAGGLEVQIFVADERGGRGDLTVAADGAPVAVFPAGR
;
A
#
# COMPACT_ATOMS: atom_id res chain seq x y z
N MET A 1 3.43 -25.89 -12.26
CA MET A 1 4.86 -25.63 -11.98
C MET A 1 4.92 -25.04 -10.59
N SER A 2 5.70 -25.63 -9.69
CA SER A 2 5.71 -25.28 -8.25
C SER A 2 6.14 -23.83 -8.05
N SER A 3 5.27 -23.03 -7.43
CA SER A 3 5.63 -21.74 -6.84
C SER A 3 6.63 -22.00 -5.72
N ALA A 4 7.81 -21.39 -5.77
CA ALA A 4 8.80 -21.51 -4.70
C ALA A 4 8.21 -20.83 -3.45
N PRO A 5 8.25 -21.47 -2.27
CA PRO A 5 7.73 -20.86 -1.05
C PRO A 5 8.52 -19.58 -0.74
N SER A 6 7.80 -18.47 -0.55
CA SER A 6 8.33 -17.13 -0.25
C SER A 6 9.31 -17.10 0.94
N GLY A 7 9.32 -18.14 1.78
CA GLY A 7 10.25 -18.31 2.88
C GLY A 7 11.73 -18.50 2.48
N ALA A 8 12.04 -18.84 1.22
CA ALA A 8 13.43 -18.94 0.75
C ALA A 8 14.04 -17.59 0.31
N LEU A 9 13.27 -16.50 0.33
CA LEU A 9 13.74 -15.19 -0.08
C LEU A 9 14.70 -14.61 0.97
N ARG A 10 15.83 -14.06 0.50
CA ARG A 10 16.85 -13.46 1.37
C ARG A 10 16.32 -12.17 1.98
N ALA A 11 16.43 -12.03 3.30
CA ALA A 11 16.05 -10.82 4.02
C ALA A 11 17.03 -9.68 3.72
N ALA A 12 16.49 -8.53 3.31
CA ALA A 12 17.20 -7.26 3.20
C ALA A 12 17.45 -6.64 4.60
N ASP A 13 18.32 -5.63 4.67
CA ASP A 13 18.54 -4.89 5.92
C ASP A 13 17.29 -4.12 6.37
N SER A 14 16.43 -3.71 5.43
CA SER A 14 15.13 -3.10 5.72
C SER A 14 14.20 -4.09 6.44
N ASP A 15 14.11 -5.34 5.97
CA ASP A 15 13.26 -6.36 6.61
C ASP A 15 13.70 -6.62 8.06
N ARG A 16 15.02 -6.62 8.30
CA ARG A 16 15.58 -6.71 9.65
C ARG A 16 15.19 -5.50 10.51
N ALA A 17 15.27 -4.28 9.95
CA ALA A 17 14.89 -3.06 10.64
C ALA A 17 13.38 -3.01 10.97
N ASP A 18 12.53 -3.47 10.06
CA ASP A 18 11.08 -3.54 10.23
C ASP A 18 10.70 -4.50 11.36
N VAL A 19 11.32 -5.69 11.39
CA VAL A 19 11.13 -6.64 12.51
C VAL A 19 11.64 -6.07 13.82
N CYS A 20 12.76 -5.33 13.82
CA CYS A 20 13.20 -4.65 15.04
C CYS A 20 12.16 -3.63 15.53
N GLY A 21 11.54 -2.86 14.62
CA GLY A 21 10.45 -1.95 14.97
C GLY A 21 9.21 -2.65 15.54
N MET A 22 8.83 -3.80 14.98
CA MET A 22 7.72 -4.62 15.51
C MET A 22 8.04 -5.19 16.90
N LEU A 23 9.28 -5.60 17.14
CA LEU A 23 9.74 -6.07 18.45
C LEU A 23 9.75 -4.93 19.48
N ASP A 24 10.19 -3.73 19.09
CA ASP A 24 10.16 -2.53 19.93
C ASP A 24 8.73 -2.17 20.36
N ALA A 25 7.77 -2.23 19.42
CA ALA A 25 6.36 -2.01 19.71
C ALA A 25 5.80 -3.08 20.68
N ALA A 26 6.11 -4.36 20.45
CA ALA A 26 5.68 -5.44 21.33
C ALA A 26 6.27 -5.36 22.75
N LEU A 27 7.48 -4.81 22.90
CA LEU A 27 8.06 -4.49 24.21
C LEU A 27 7.29 -3.34 24.89
N ALA A 28 6.95 -2.29 24.13
CA ALA A 28 6.18 -1.15 24.65
C ALA A 28 4.77 -1.56 25.11
N ASP A 29 4.14 -2.48 24.38
CA ASP A 29 2.82 -3.05 24.69
C ASP A 29 2.87 -4.14 25.78
N GLY A 30 4.06 -4.45 26.31
CA GLY A 30 4.25 -5.42 27.40
C GLY A 30 4.09 -6.88 27.00
N GLN A 31 4.02 -7.18 25.69
CA GLN A 31 3.95 -8.54 25.17
C GLN A 31 5.30 -9.26 25.19
N LEU A 32 6.39 -8.50 25.13
CA LEU A 32 7.74 -9.01 25.32
C LEU A 32 8.35 -8.44 26.60
N THR A 33 9.08 -9.27 27.34
CA THR A 33 9.99 -8.77 28.36
C THR A 33 11.23 -8.13 27.71
N ALA A 34 11.92 -7.24 28.42
CA ALA A 34 13.16 -6.62 27.93
C ALA A 34 14.24 -7.65 27.54
N ALA A 35 14.28 -8.81 28.20
CA ALA A 35 15.21 -9.89 27.88
C ALA A 35 14.83 -10.64 26.59
N GLU A 36 13.53 -10.88 26.36
CA GLU A 36 13.03 -11.50 25.13
C GLU A 36 13.19 -10.56 23.94
N HIS A 37 12.89 -9.27 24.13
CA HIS A 37 13.13 -8.23 23.13
C HIS A 37 14.59 -8.18 22.69
N ALA A 38 15.55 -8.11 23.63
CA ALA A 38 16.97 -8.09 23.30
C ALA A 38 17.42 -9.35 22.54
N THR A 39 16.87 -10.51 22.92
CA THR A 39 17.15 -11.81 22.28
C THR A 39 16.62 -11.84 20.85
N ARG A 40 15.37 -11.42 20.64
CA ARG A 40 14.71 -11.41 19.33
C ARG A 40 15.29 -10.36 18.40
N THR A 41 15.63 -9.17 18.90
CA THR A 41 16.29 -8.11 18.13
C THR A 41 17.66 -8.58 17.64
N SER A 42 18.43 -9.25 18.49
CA SER A 42 19.72 -9.86 18.10
C SER A 42 19.57 -11.01 17.10
N ALA A 43 18.43 -11.71 17.09
CA ALA A 43 18.11 -12.73 16.11
C ALA A 43 17.68 -12.11 14.77
N ALA A 44 16.84 -11.07 14.80
CA ALA A 44 16.39 -10.32 13.64
C ALA A 44 17.57 -9.74 12.86
N MET A 45 18.53 -9.11 13.56
CA MET A 45 19.74 -8.55 12.93
C MET A 45 20.64 -9.59 12.24
N ARG A 46 20.48 -10.88 12.56
CA ARG A 46 21.26 -11.99 11.97
C ARG A 46 20.45 -12.86 11.03
N ALA A 47 19.16 -12.60 10.87
CA ALA A 47 18.26 -13.36 10.01
C ALA A 47 18.68 -13.22 8.55
N VAL A 48 18.78 -14.36 7.85
CA VAL A 48 19.22 -14.42 6.46
C VAL A 48 18.01 -14.54 5.52
N THR A 49 16.92 -15.12 5.98
CA THR A 49 15.71 -15.33 5.19
C THR A 49 14.49 -14.64 5.79
N PHE A 50 13.50 -14.37 4.95
CA PHE A 50 12.22 -13.83 5.40
C PHE A 50 11.48 -14.78 6.36
N ALA A 51 11.59 -16.09 6.16
CA ALA A 51 11.00 -17.07 7.08
C ALA A 51 11.63 -17.02 8.50
N ASP A 52 12.93 -16.73 8.58
CA ASP A 52 13.60 -16.52 9.87
C ASP A 52 13.01 -15.29 10.59
N LEU A 53 12.68 -14.25 9.84
CA LEU A 53 12.09 -13.00 10.35
C LEU A 53 10.63 -13.20 10.79
N GLU A 54 9.80 -13.87 9.99
CA GLU A 54 8.39 -14.17 10.35
C GLU A 54 8.29 -14.98 11.64
N THR A 55 9.20 -15.94 11.85
CA THR A 55 9.22 -16.77 13.06
C THR A 55 9.41 -15.93 14.34
N LEU A 56 10.11 -14.79 14.26
CA LEU A 56 10.39 -13.94 15.42
C LEU A 56 9.17 -13.11 15.86
N ILE A 57 8.18 -12.97 14.99
CA ILE A 57 6.98 -12.14 15.21
C ILE A 57 5.67 -12.95 15.19
N ALA A 58 5.73 -14.25 14.90
CA ALA A 58 4.56 -15.10 14.69
C ALA A 58 3.64 -15.24 15.92
N ASP A 59 4.20 -15.09 17.12
CA ASP A 59 3.50 -15.19 18.40
C ASP A 59 3.14 -13.83 19.01
N LEU A 60 3.55 -12.73 18.38
CA LEU A 60 3.15 -11.39 18.80
C LEU A 60 1.67 -11.19 18.50
N GLN A 61 0.91 -10.81 19.53
CA GLN A 61 -0.50 -10.46 19.38
C GLN A 61 -0.56 -9.06 18.75
N LEU A 62 -1.34 -8.89 17.68
CA LEU A 62 -1.73 -7.55 17.24
C LEU A 62 -2.51 -6.83 18.36
N PRO A 63 -2.52 -5.48 18.41
CA PRO A 63 -3.06 -4.71 19.54
C PRO A 63 -4.43 -5.21 20.00
N GLU A 64 -4.61 -5.40 21.31
CA GLU A 64 -5.89 -5.82 21.93
C GLU A 64 -7.03 -4.81 21.70
N ALA A 65 -6.76 -3.65 21.10
CA ALA A 65 -7.78 -2.73 20.60
C ALA A 65 -8.66 -3.33 19.46
N LEU A 66 -8.29 -4.50 18.91
CA LEU A 66 -9.00 -5.19 17.82
C LEU A 66 -10.08 -6.19 18.26
N VAL A 67 -10.19 -6.54 19.55
CA VAL A 67 -11.07 -7.64 20.00
C VAL A 67 -12.43 -7.21 20.58
N ASP A 68 -12.69 -5.91 20.78
CA ASP A 68 -13.93 -5.47 21.43
C ASP A 68 -14.61 -4.23 20.80
N THR A 69 -14.33 -3.90 19.54
CA THR A 69 -15.03 -2.81 18.86
C THR A 69 -16.38 -3.28 18.31
N PRO A 70 -17.52 -2.69 18.72
CA PRO A 70 -18.80 -3.04 18.12
C PRO A 70 -18.78 -2.71 16.62
N VAL A 71 -19.13 -3.70 15.79
CA VAL A 71 -19.37 -3.52 14.35
C VAL A 71 -20.49 -2.50 14.18
N VAL A 72 -20.14 -1.23 13.96
CA VAL A 72 -21.10 -0.19 13.61
C VAL A 72 -21.38 -0.34 12.10
N ARG A 73 -22.49 -0.97 11.77
CA ARG A 73 -23.10 -0.80 10.44
C ARG A 73 -23.63 0.63 10.37
N ALA A 74 -22.81 1.56 9.89
CA ALA A 74 -23.29 2.90 9.58
C ALA A 74 -24.08 2.85 8.25
N ASP A 75 -25.33 3.28 8.30
CA ASP A 75 -26.17 3.48 7.11
C ASP A 75 -25.51 4.49 6.16
N LEU A 76 -25.07 3.99 5.01
CA LEU A 76 -24.38 4.76 3.97
C LEU A 76 -25.35 5.75 3.29
N ARG A 77 -25.25 7.04 3.61
CA ARG A 77 -25.62 8.10 2.66
C ARG A 77 -24.44 8.32 1.71
N ARG A 78 -24.49 7.68 0.55
CA ARG A 78 -23.57 7.90 -0.57
C ARG A 78 -23.63 9.35 -1.06
N PRO A 79 -22.47 9.98 -1.28
CA PRO A 79 -22.21 10.65 -2.54
C PRO A 79 -21.03 10.00 -3.28
N HIS A 80 -21.04 10.18 -4.61
CA HIS A 80 -19.93 9.85 -5.53
C HIS A 80 -18.63 10.50 -5.01
N ARG A 81 -17.43 9.88 -5.06
CA ARG A 81 -16.51 9.91 -6.23
C ARG A 81 -15.31 8.93 -6.19
N LEU A 82 -15.39 7.69 -5.71
CA LEU A 82 -14.34 6.71 -6.09
C LEU A 82 -14.58 6.22 -7.53
N ARG A 83 -14.25 7.07 -8.52
CA ARG A 83 -14.21 6.67 -9.92
C ARG A 83 -12.87 5.99 -10.17
N MET A 84 -12.87 4.66 -10.22
CA MET A 84 -11.82 3.90 -10.91
C MET A 84 -11.52 4.57 -12.26
N PRO A 85 -10.28 5.00 -12.53
CA PRO A 85 -9.87 5.31 -13.88
C PRO A 85 -9.75 3.97 -14.60
N LEU A 86 -10.68 3.71 -15.50
CA LEU A 86 -10.53 2.67 -16.51
C LEU A 86 -9.27 3.00 -17.32
N ALA A 87 -8.17 2.29 -17.09
CA ALA A 87 -6.98 2.36 -17.93
C ALA A 87 -7.36 1.95 -19.36
N ILE A 88 -7.48 2.95 -20.24
CA ILE A 88 -7.67 2.72 -21.67
C ILE A 88 -6.31 2.34 -22.25
N VAL A 89 -6.10 1.04 -22.47
CA VAL A 89 -5.09 0.55 -23.40
C VAL A 89 -5.59 0.88 -24.82
N ALA A 90 -5.19 2.03 -25.35
CA ALA A 90 -5.38 2.38 -26.76
C ALA A 90 -4.04 2.26 -27.50
N GLY A 91 -3.86 1.11 -28.15
CA GLY A 91 -2.75 0.85 -29.04
C GLY A 91 -2.72 1.83 -30.21
N ALA A 92 -1.60 2.52 -30.38
CA ALA A 92 -1.29 3.27 -31.58
C ALA A 92 -0.87 2.29 -32.68
N ALA A 93 -1.78 2.01 -33.61
CA ALA A 93 -1.49 1.35 -34.87
C ALA A 93 -1.56 2.34 -36.05
N ALA A 94 -0.47 2.34 -36.82
CA ALA A 94 -0.35 2.59 -38.27
C ALA A 94 -0.19 4.03 -38.81
N LEU A 95 1.05 4.32 -39.23
CA LEU A 95 1.49 4.69 -40.60
C LEU A 95 3.04 4.78 -40.56
N GLY A 96 3.83 3.76 -40.94
CA GLY A 96 4.25 3.41 -42.31
C GLY A 96 5.25 4.44 -42.87
N ALA A 97 6.50 4.17 -43.27
CA ALA A 97 7.26 2.95 -43.56
C ALA A 97 8.75 3.30 -43.71
N VAL A 98 9.70 2.46 -43.25
CA VAL A 98 10.98 2.18 -43.95
C VAL A 98 11.40 0.73 -43.65
N VAL A 99 11.76 0.05 -44.72
CA VAL A 99 12.17 -1.35 -44.85
C VAL A 99 13.54 -1.61 -44.21
N GLY A 100 13.68 -2.75 -43.52
CA GLY A 100 14.97 -3.31 -43.09
C GLY A 100 14.83 -4.78 -42.67
N LEU A 101 15.07 -5.68 -43.61
CA LEU A 101 14.98 -7.14 -43.49
C LEU A 101 16.29 -7.72 -42.93
N ALA A 102 16.28 -8.53 -41.85
CA ALA A 102 17.21 -9.66 -41.64
C ALA A 102 16.95 -10.48 -40.34
N VAL A 103 16.53 -11.74 -40.54
CA VAL A 103 17.00 -13.00 -39.93
C VAL A 103 17.28 -13.07 -38.40
N GLY A 104 16.52 -13.94 -37.71
CA GLY A 104 17.07 -14.84 -36.68
C GLY A 104 16.38 -14.88 -35.31
N CYS A 105 15.67 -16.00 -35.06
CA CYS A 105 15.54 -16.72 -33.79
C CYS A 105 14.83 -16.09 -32.56
N ALA A 106 13.85 -16.86 -32.06
CA ALA A 106 13.49 -17.08 -30.66
C ALA A 106 12.88 -15.91 -29.83
N GLY A 107 11.60 -16.07 -29.51
CA GLY A 107 10.99 -15.72 -28.21
C GLY A 107 11.41 -14.41 -27.55
N GLY A 108 10.90 -13.29 -28.07
CA GLY A 108 10.92 -12.01 -27.36
C GLY A 108 9.81 -11.91 -26.32
N GLY A 109 9.79 -12.82 -25.35
CA GLY A 109 9.15 -12.59 -24.06
C GLY A 109 10.19 -12.03 -23.12
N ALA A 110 10.59 -10.78 -23.35
CA ALA A 110 11.66 -10.13 -22.62
C ALA A 110 11.24 -8.72 -22.20
N GLU A 111 10.20 -8.66 -21.38
CA GLU A 111 9.94 -7.51 -20.50
C GLU A 111 9.84 -7.95 -19.01
N THR A 112 9.81 -9.25 -18.73
CA THR A 112 9.60 -9.80 -17.37
C THR A 112 10.86 -9.96 -16.52
N ALA A 113 11.96 -9.23 -16.79
CA ALA A 113 13.22 -9.42 -16.06
C ALA A 113 13.92 -8.14 -15.58
N ALA A 114 13.30 -6.96 -15.72
CA ALA A 114 13.84 -5.71 -15.18
C ALA A 114 13.14 -5.24 -13.88
N GLU A 115 12.00 -5.85 -13.50
CA GLU A 115 11.14 -5.42 -12.39
C GLU A 115 11.16 -6.38 -11.18
N ALA A 116 12.09 -7.34 -11.12
CA ALA A 116 12.12 -8.35 -10.05
C ALA A 116 12.88 -7.90 -8.77
N GLY A 117 12.86 -6.60 -8.44
CA GLY A 117 13.63 -6.07 -7.31
C GLY A 117 13.14 -4.77 -6.67
N ARG A 118 12.05 -4.16 -7.16
CA ARG A 118 11.40 -3.04 -6.47
C ARG A 118 10.27 -3.58 -5.59
N PRO A 119 10.20 -3.18 -4.31
CA PRO A 119 9.04 -3.53 -3.49
C PRO A 119 7.78 -2.93 -4.11
N ALA A 120 6.72 -3.72 -4.21
CA ALA A 120 5.43 -3.22 -4.68
C ALA A 120 4.92 -2.10 -3.77
N PHE A 121 4.28 -1.07 -4.33
CA PHE A 121 3.82 0.09 -3.54
C PHE A 121 2.74 -0.26 -2.51
N THR A 122 2.09 -1.41 -2.68
CA THR A 122 1.12 -1.97 -1.72
C THR A 122 1.76 -2.68 -0.53
N THR A 123 3.08 -2.67 -0.42
CA THR A 123 3.84 -3.21 0.72
C THR A 123 4.31 -2.09 1.65
N PRO A 124 4.61 -2.37 2.94
CA PRO A 124 5.17 -1.39 3.86
C PRO A 124 6.37 -0.61 3.30
N ASN A 125 7.31 -1.33 2.69
CA ASN A 125 8.51 -0.74 2.09
C ASN A 125 8.20 0.11 0.86
N GLY A 126 7.26 -0.33 0.02
CA GLY A 126 6.82 0.44 -1.14
C GLY A 126 6.10 1.74 -0.75
N LEU A 127 5.21 1.67 0.25
CA LEU A 127 4.50 2.82 0.79
C LEU A 127 5.47 3.85 1.41
N ALA A 128 6.39 3.39 2.27
CA ALA A 128 7.38 4.26 2.91
C ALA A 128 8.28 4.95 1.87
N ARG A 129 8.71 4.21 0.83
CA ARG A 129 9.46 4.77 -0.28
C ARG A 129 8.68 5.83 -1.04
N PHE A 130 7.43 5.54 -1.41
CA PHE A 130 6.59 6.49 -2.13
C PHE A 130 6.45 7.81 -1.37
N ILE A 131 6.18 7.77 -0.05
CA ILE A 131 6.03 8.98 0.76
C ILE A 131 7.33 9.79 0.84
N ALA A 132 8.48 9.11 0.94
CA ALA A 132 9.78 9.77 0.92
C ALA A 132 10.05 10.45 -0.43
N ASP A 133 9.81 9.75 -1.53
CA ASP A 133 10.00 10.25 -2.89
C ASP A 133 9.02 11.40 -3.21
N TYR A 134 7.77 11.29 -2.76
CA TYR A 134 6.77 12.34 -2.85
C TYR A 134 7.24 13.64 -2.18
N ARG A 135 7.68 13.54 -0.92
CA ARG A 135 8.17 14.69 -0.17
C ARG A 135 9.40 15.31 -0.82
N ALA A 136 10.30 14.49 -1.37
CA ALA A 136 11.48 14.98 -2.06
C ALA A 136 11.14 15.70 -3.37
N HIS A 137 10.14 15.22 -4.12
CA HIS A 137 9.74 15.81 -5.40
C HIS A 137 8.95 17.11 -5.24
N PHE A 138 7.90 17.11 -4.41
CA PHE A 138 7.00 18.25 -4.27
C PHE A 138 7.42 19.26 -3.19
N GLY A 139 8.27 18.84 -2.24
CA GLY A 139 8.68 19.69 -1.11
C GLY A 139 7.62 19.82 0.00
N ASP A 140 6.49 19.14 -0.14
CA ASP A 140 5.39 19.06 0.83
C ASP A 140 4.84 17.62 0.90
N THR A 141 3.78 17.41 1.68
CA THR A 141 3.07 16.13 1.80
C THR A 141 1.57 16.29 1.57
N SER A 142 1.16 17.35 0.88
CA SER A 142 -0.24 17.71 0.68
C SER A 142 -0.81 17.09 -0.59
N VAL A 143 -1.83 16.24 -0.43
CA VAL A 143 -2.53 15.56 -1.53
C VAL A 143 -4.03 15.65 -1.35
N ASP A 144 -4.78 15.56 -2.43
CA ASP A 144 -6.23 15.39 -2.35
C ASP A 144 -6.57 13.89 -2.27
N GLU A 145 -5.93 13.06 -3.11
CA GLU A 145 -6.10 11.61 -3.13
C GLU A 145 -4.84 10.89 -3.63
N VAL A 146 -4.55 9.71 -3.09
CA VAL A 146 -3.51 8.81 -3.59
C VAL A 146 -4.09 7.40 -3.73
N THR A 147 -3.91 6.77 -4.89
CA THR A 147 -4.22 5.36 -5.10
C THR A 147 -2.94 4.61 -5.44
N LEU A 148 -2.55 3.65 -4.59
CA LEU A 148 -1.37 2.82 -4.77
C LEU A 148 -1.77 1.47 -5.34
N HIS A 149 -1.30 1.17 -6.55
CA HIS A 149 -1.29 -0.17 -7.13
C HIS A 149 0.09 -0.82 -6.90
N PRO A 150 0.24 -2.15 -7.06
CA PRO A 150 1.51 -2.81 -6.80
C PRO A 150 2.67 -2.22 -7.63
N GLU A 151 2.40 -1.87 -8.88
CA GLU A 151 3.38 -1.41 -9.87
C GLU A 151 3.43 0.10 -10.08
N HIS A 152 2.39 0.86 -9.69
CA HIS A 152 2.34 2.32 -9.87
C HIS A 152 1.47 3.00 -8.81
N VAL A 153 1.58 4.32 -8.71
CA VAL A 153 0.77 5.16 -7.83
C VAL A 153 0.14 6.27 -8.67
N SER A 154 -1.18 6.42 -8.60
CA SER A 154 -1.88 7.59 -9.12
C SER A 154 -2.08 8.61 -8.01
N ILE A 155 -1.80 9.87 -8.30
CA ILE A 155 -1.84 10.96 -7.33
C ILE A 155 -2.72 12.07 -7.88
N VAL A 156 -3.60 12.58 -7.03
CA VAL A 156 -4.37 13.80 -7.31
C VAL A 156 -3.98 14.83 -6.27
N ARG A 157 -3.55 16.01 -6.73
CA ARG A 157 -3.20 17.13 -5.85
C ARG A 157 -3.75 18.43 -6.40
N ARG A 158 -4.02 19.38 -5.51
CA ARG A 158 -4.35 20.75 -5.90
C ARG A 158 -3.23 21.35 -6.74
N ALA A 159 -3.57 21.96 -7.88
CA ALA A 159 -2.60 22.61 -8.75
C ALA A 159 -1.98 23.83 -8.07
N ALA A 160 -0.66 23.97 -8.17
CA ALA A 160 0.09 25.00 -7.46
C ALA A 160 -0.29 26.43 -7.91
N ASP A 161 -0.56 26.61 -9.20
CA ASP A 161 -0.84 27.93 -9.79
C ASP A 161 -2.32 28.33 -9.69
N ASN A 162 -3.22 27.37 -9.53
CA ASN A 162 -4.66 27.62 -9.52
C ASN A 162 -5.40 26.65 -8.58
N PRO A 163 -5.89 27.11 -7.41
CA PRO A 163 -6.55 26.23 -6.44
C PRO A 163 -7.92 25.70 -6.91
N ALA A 164 -8.48 26.23 -8.00
CA ALA A 164 -9.69 25.69 -8.64
C ALA A 164 -9.38 24.56 -9.65
N GLN A 165 -8.11 24.13 -9.72
CA GLN A 165 -7.66 23.02 -10.54
C GLN A 165 -6.91 21.99 -9.70
N GLU A 166 -6.89 20.77 -10.20
CA GLU A 166 -6.14 19.64 -9.67
C GLU A 166 -5.19 19.13 -10.77
N ASP A 167 -4.01 18.69 -10.36
CA ASP A 167 -3.07 17.98 -11.19
C ASP A 167 -3.11 16.49 -10.83
N ARG A 168 -3.22 15.67 -11.87
CA ARG A 168 -3.04 14.23 -11.78
C ARG A 168 -1.62 13.87 -12.18
N TRP A 169 -1.00 13.06 -11.35
CA TRP A 169 0.34 12.52 -11.57
C TRP A 169 0.30 11.01 -11.48
N ASP A 170 1.16 10.35 -12.24
CA ASP A 170 1.45 8.93 -12.11
C ASP A 170 2.90 8.76 -11.62
N TYR A 171 3.13 7.73 -10.81
CA TYR A 171 4.44 7.43 -10.23
C TYR A 171 4.73 5.93 -10.23
N ASP A 172 5.81 5.53 -10.89
CA ASP A 172 6.34 4.16 -10.94
C ASP A 172 7.83 4.09 -10.50
N GLY A 173 8.32 5.20 -9.93
CA GLY A 173 9.71 5.48 -9.65
C GLY A 173 10.17 6.81 -10.24
N GLU A 174 9.47 7.30 -11.25
CA GLU A 174 9.55 8.68 -11.78
C GLU A 174 8.19 9.36 -11.65
N PHE A 175 8.14 10.69 -11.56
CA PHE A 175 6.89 11.44 -11.47
C PHE A 175 6.52 12.00 -12.84
N ASP A 176 5.40 11.56 -13.38
CA ASP A 176 4.88 12.00 -14.66
C ASP A 176 3.57 12.78 -14.47
N HIS A 177 3.52 14.01 -14.99
CA HIS A 177 2.27 14.79 -15.01
C HIS A 177 1.37 14.25 -16.11
N SER A 178 0.18 13.80 -15.73
CA SER A 178 -0.76 13.20 -16.67
C SER A 178 -1.70 14.26 -17.26
N VAL A 179 -2.37 15.03 -16.39
CA VAL A 179 -3.38 16.02 -16.80
C VAL A 179 -3.70 17.00 -15.69
N THR A 180 -4.13 18.21 -16.07
CA THR A 180 -4.75 19.18 -15.17
C THR A 180 -6.25 19.28 -15.46
N THR A 181 -7.08 19.17 -14.42
CA THR A 181 -8.54 19.23 -14.51
C THR A 181 -9.12 20.25 -13.53
N SER A 182 -10.42 20.56 -13.67
CA SER A 182 -11.13 21.39 -12.70
C SER A 182 -11.34 20.63 -11.39
N ARG A 183 -11.11 21.31 -10.27
CA ARG A 183 -11.25 20.79 -8.90
C ARG A 183 -12.51 21.36 -8.25
N ASP A 184 -13.20 20.57 -7.43
CA ASP A 184 -14.27 21.12 -6.59
C ASP A 184 -13.63 21.97 -5.46
N PRO A 185 -14.08 23.22 -5.24
CA PRO A 185 -13.53 24.03 -4.14
C PRO A 185 -13.76 23.42 -2.75
N ASP A 186 -14.78 22.57 -2.60
CA ASP A 186 -15.10 21.92 -1.34
C ASP A 186 -14.32 20.60 -1.13
N ASP A 187 -13.57 20.13 -2.14
CA ASP A 187 -12.74 18.93 -1.98
C ASP A 187 -11.65 19.20 -0.93
N PRO A 188 -11.52 18.36 0.11
CA PRO A 188 -10.50 18.52 1.14
C PRO A 188 -9.12 18.11 0.63
N THR A 189 -8.08 18.65 1.27
CA THR A 189 -6.68 18.26 1.07
C THR A 189 -6.19 17.65 2.36
N ILE A 190 -5.53 16.49 2.27
CA ILE A 190 -4.95 15.78 3.40
C ILE A 190 -3.43 15.94 3.43
N ASP A 191 -2.84 15.71 4.60
CA ASP A 191 -1.39 15.68 4.80
C ASP A 191 -0.92 14.22 5.00
N LEU A 192 -0.15 13.69 4.05
CA LEU A 192 0.42 12.34 4.14
C LEU A 192 1.37 12.18 5.32
N ALA A 193 1.93 13.28 5.86
CA ALA A 193 2.78 13.21 7.04
C ALA A 193 2.03 12.84 8.32
N ALA A 194 0.69 12.90 8.32
CA ALA A 194 -0.13 12.48 9.44
C ALA A 194 -0.32 10.96 9.54
N LEU A 195 0.11 10.19 8.53
CA LEU A 195 0.07 8.72 8.56
C LEU A 195 1.10 8.16 9.55
N ASP A 196 0.63 7.31 10.46
CA ASP A 196 1.49 6.46 11.27
C ASP A 196 1.94 5.25 10.42
N LEU A 197 3.06 5.41 9.72
CA LEU A 197 3.57 4.38 8.79
C LEU A 197 3.81 3.03 9.47
N PRO A 198 4.40 2.95 10.68
CA PRO A 198 4.46 1.70 11.44
C PRO A 198 3.08 1.05 11.65
N ALA A 199 2.06 1.82 12.04
CA ALA A 199 0.73 1.27 12.26
C ALA A 199 0.07 0.79 10.97
N ILE A 200 0.14 1.58 9.88
CA ILE A 200 -0.38 1.18 8.57
C ILE A 200 0.34 -0.06 8.03
N ALA A 201 1.66 -0.17 8.24
CA ALA A 201 2.44 -1.34 7.87
C ALA A 201 1.96 -2.61 8.60
N ALA A 202 1.66 -2.51 9.89
CA ALA A 202 1.12 -3.62 10.68
C ALA A 202 -0.27 -4.06 10.16
N VAL A 203 -1.14 -3.09 9.83
CA VAL A 203 -2.46 -3.37 9.23
C VAL A 203 -2.30 -4.06 7.88
N LEU A 204 -1.41 -3.57 7.02
CA LEU A 204 -1.12 -4.16 5.71
C LEU A 204 -0.69 -5.63 5.83
N ALA A 205 0.21 -5.94 6.77
CA ALA A 205 0.70 -7.30 7.00
C ALA A 205 -0.42 -8.27 7.46
N GLY A 206 -1.43 -7.78 8.18
CA GLY A 206 -2.56 -8.59 8.67
C GLY A 206 -3.79 -8.60 7.76
N SER A 207 -3.85 -7.70 6.76
CA SER A 207 -5.05 -7.38 5.98
C SER A 207 -5.78 -8.59 5.38
N THR A 208 -5.03 -9.51 4.77
CA THR A 208 -5.56 -10.69 4.09
C THR A 208 -6.31 -11.63 5.03
N ARG A 209 -5.80 -11.79 6.26
CA ARG A 209 -6.47 -12.59 7.30
C ARG A 209 -7.69 -11.88 7.84
N THR A 210 -7.58 -10.56 8.07
CA THR A 210 -8.67 -9.72 8.60
C THR A 210 -9.91 -9.77 7.71
N VAL A 211 -9.74 -9.71 6.38
CA VAL A 211 -10.87 -9.77 5.44
C VAL A 211 -11.32 -11.19 5.09
N GLY A 212 -10.67 -12.22 5.65
CA GLY A 212 -11.01 -13.63 5.41
C GLY A 212 -10.55 -14.15 4.04
N VAL A 213 -9.51 -13.56 3.45
CA VAL A 213 -8.91 -13.95 2.16
C VAL A 213 -7.43 -14.32 2.37
N PRO A 214 -7.11 -15.40 3.11
CA PRO A 214 -5.74 -15.70 3.56
C PRO A 214 -4.76 -16.05 2.43
N GLU A 215 -5.25 -16.50 1.28
CA GLU A 215 -4.45 -16.75 0.07
C GLU A 215 -4.48 -15.56 -0.91
N GLY A 216 -5.10 -14.44 -0.52
CA GLY A 216 -5.18 -13.23 -1.33
C GLY A 216 -3.97 -12.33 -1.18
N ALA A 217 -3.97 -11.26 -1.96
CA ALA A 217 -2.99 -10.19 -1.90
C ALA A 217 -3.68 -8.82 -1.92
N VAL A 218 -2.99 -7.80 -1.44
CA VAL A 218 -3.45 -6.41 -1.54
C VAL A 218 -3.36 -5.98 -3.00
N THR A 219 -4.52 -5.69 -3.59
CA THR A 219 -4.67 -5.29 -5.00
C THR A 219 -4.42 -3.81 -5.22
N HIS A 220 -4.85 -2.97 -4.27
CA HIS A 220 -4.57 -1.54 -4.23
C HIS A 220 -4.88 -0.97 -2.85
N LEU A 221 -4.34 0.22 -2.58
CA LEU A 221 -4.71 1.05 -1.44
C LEU A 221 -5.21 2.41 -1.93
N GLY A 222 -6.23 2.94 -1.29
CA GLY A 222 -6.62 4.35 -1.38
C GLY A 222 -6.21 5.08 -0.12
N ILE A 223 -5.65 6.28 -0.26
CA ILE A 223 -5.40 7.21 0.84
C ILE A 223 -6.09 8.52 0.48
N GLY A 224 -6.99 8.96 1.34
CA GLY A 224 -7.84 10.12 1.05
C GLY A 224 -8.45 10.73 2.29
N PRO A 225 -9.23 11.80 2.12
CA PRO A 225 -10.03 12.36 3.20
C PRO A 225 -11.01 11.33 3.75
N SER A 226 -11.17 11.34 5.07
CA SER A 226 -12.11 10.45 5.75
C SER A 226 -13.55 10.85 5.44
N GLU A 227 -14.33 9.92 4.90
CA GLU A 227 -15.79 10.07 4.79
C GLU A 227 -16.46 9.82 6.15
N HIS A 228 -15.75 9.20 7.09
CA HIS A 228 -16.20 8.89 8.43
C HIS A 228 -15.99 10.08 9.37
N ALA A 229 -17.07 10.55 9.99
CA ALA A 229 -16.99 11.64 10.96
C ALA A 229 -16.26 11.21 12.23
N GLY A 230 -15.38 12.06 12.75
CA GLY A 230 -14.68 11.85 14.03
C GLY A 230 -13.38 11.06 13.93
N ILE A 231 -12.88 10.75 12.73
CA ILE A 231 -11.57 10.14 12.53
C ILE A 231 -10.46 11.15 12.82
N ALA A 232 -9.50 10.76 13.68
CA ALA A 232 -8.33 11.57 14.00
C ALA A 232 -7.52 11.86 12.72
N GLY A 233 -7.18 13.12 12.48
CA GLY A 233 -6.46 13.55 11.29
C GLY A 233 -7.31 13.71 10.02
N GLY A 234 -8.59 13.29 10.03
CA GLY A 234 -9.50 13.49 8.90
C GLY A 234 -9.08 12.77 7.61
N LEU A 235 -8.21 11.77 7.71
CA LEU A 235 -7.74 10.94 6.61
C LEU A 235 -7.97 9.47 6.92
N GLU A 236 -8.19 8.67 5.88
CA GLU A 236 -8.34 7.23 5.98
C GLU A 236 -7.54 6.51 4.91
N VAL A 237 -7.20 5.25 5.21
CA VAL A 237 -6.54 4.33 4.31
C VAL A 237 -7.49 3.16 4.05
N GLN A 238 -7.87 2.98 2.80
CA GLN A 238 -8.69 1.85 2.36
C GLN A 238 -7.81 0.81 1.67
N ILE A 239 -7.88 -0.43 2.12
CA ILE A 239 -7.03 -1.53 1.68
C ILE A 239 -7.91 -2.58 1.03
N PHE A 240 -7.67 -2.88 -0.24
CA PHE A 240 -8.45 -3.84 -1.00
C PHE A 240 -7.67 -5.13 -1.21
N VAL A 241 -8.26 -6.25 -0.80
CA VAL A 241 -7.67 -7.58 -0.91
C VAL A 241 -8.51 -8.44 -1.84
N ALA A 242 -7.85 -9.18 -2.73
CA ALA A 242 -8.50 -10.20 -3.53
C ALA A 242 -7.61 -11.43 -3.74
N ASP A 243 -8.25 -12.55 -4.07
CA ASP A 243 -7.58 -13.76 -4.54
C ASP A 243 -8.05 -14.16 -5.95
N GLU A 244 -7.34 -15.10 -6.58
CA GLU A 244 -7.67 -15.63 -7.91
C GLU A 244 -8.95 -16.48 -7.92
N ARG A 245 -9.43 -16.91 -6.74
CA ARG A 245 -10.63 -17.75 -6.58
C ARG A 245 -11.91 -16.94 -6.41
N GLY A 246 -11.80 -15.60 -6.49
CA GLY A 246 -12.93 -14.67 -6.42
C GLY A 246 -13.24 -14.19 -4.99
N GLY A 247 -12.44 -14.57 -3.99
CA GLY A 247 -12.47 -13.98 -2.67
C GLY A 247 -12.05 -12.51 -2.76
N ARG A 248 -12.88 -11.61 -2.22
CA ARG A 248 -12.61 -10.17 -2.20
C ARG A 248 -13.07 -9.58 -0.90
N GLY A 249 -12.29 -8.69 -0.31
CA GLY A 249 -12.69 -7.93 0.86
C GLY A 249 -11.88 -6.66 0.98
N ASP A 250 -12.34 -5.76 1.81
CA ASP A 250 -11.66 -4.50 2.05
C ASP A 250 -11.74 -4.12 3.52
N LEU A 251 -10.76 -3.33 3.96
CA LEU A 251 -10.76 -2.72 5.27
C LEU A 251 -10.36 -1.25 5.16
N THR A 252 -10.99 -0.42 5.98
CA THR A 252 -10.68 1.00 6.11
C THR A 252 -10.10 1.22 7.50
N VAL A 253 -8.97 1.93 7.57
CA VAL A 253 -8.32 2.33 8.81
C VAL A 253 -8.06 3.83 8.85
N ALA A 254 -7.98 4.39 10.04
CA ALA A 254 -7.60 5.77 10.28
C ALA A 254 -6.08 5.97 10.08
N ALA A 255 -5.64 7.23 10.16
CA ALA A 255 -4.23 7.61 10.01
C ALA A 255 -3.27 6.86 10.96
N ASP A 256 -3.74 6.54 12.16
CA ASP A 256 -3.04 5.85 13.23
C ASP A 256 -3.17 4.31 13.14
N GLY A 257 -3.76 3.79 12.06
CA GLY A 257 -4.02 2.37 11.87
C GLY A 257 -5.23 1.82 12.64
N ALA A 258 -5.98 2.67 13.37
CA ALA A 258 -7.19 2.22 14.04
C ALA A 258 -8.25 1.76 13.01
N PRO A 259 -8.90 0.60 13.21
CA PRO A 259 -9.92 0.10 12.28
C PRO A 259 -11.15 1.00 12.29
N VAL A 260 -11.61 1.37 11.09
CA VAL A 260 -12.84 2.15 10.87
C VAL A 260 -13.94 1.23 10.35
N ALA A 261 -13.65 0.44 9.32
CA ALA A 261 -14.59 -0.49 8.72
C ALA A 261 -13.88 -1.74 8.20
N VAL A 262 -14.56 -2.88 8.24
CA VAL A 262 -14.07 -4.14 7.67
C VAL A 262 -15.20 -4.81 6.90
N PHE A 263 -14.96 -5.09 5.63
CA PHE A 263 -15.86 -5.76 4.71
C PHE A 263 -15.24 -7.09 4.28
N PRO A 264 -15.52 -8.19 5.00
CA PRO A 264 -14.93 -9.49 4.71
C PRO A 264 -15.50 -10.10 3.42
N ALA A 265 -14.78 -11.07 2.87
CA ALA A 265 -15.24 -11.81 1.71
C ALA A 265 -16.59 -12.49 1.94
N GLY A 266 -17.50 -12.30 1.00
CA GLY A 266 -18.80 -12.98 0.97
C GLY A 266 -18.59 -14.49 0.89
N ARG A 267 -19.18 -15.23 1.84
CA ARG A 267 -19.22 -16.70 1.82
C ARG A 267 -20.17 -17.22 0.74
#